data_AF-A0A966GV54-F1
#
_entry.id   AF-A0A966GV54-F1
#
_cell.length_a   1.000
_cell.length_b   1.000
_cell.length_c   1.000
_cell.angle_alpha   90.00
_cell.angle_beta   90.00
_cell.angle_gamma   90.00
#
_symmetry.space_group_name_H-M   'P 1'
#
loop_
_entity.id
_entity.type
_entity.pdbx_description
1 polymer ?
#
loop_
_entity_poly.entity_id
_entity_poly.type
_entity_poly.pdbx_seq_one_letter_code
_entity_poly.pdbx_strand_id
1 'polypeptide(L)'
;MSKHIASIIGATGMIGTYLQQVLTEDPSFDTIRILVRRPMPRPHPKIEVKLVDFSDLESVKLAIDGSDSLFCAIGTTQKKVKGDRQAYLKIDFDIPVKTARLCKELGIDRMAIVSAVGANSRSRNFYLKLKGHVEDAISLEPIASIHFFQPSILLGNRQEKRPMEKFAQRMVRFVHPLMQGALRKYRAIEGLEVAQAMVQSVKLGLPGIHRYTYTDIQKLAASYQTTL
;
A
#
# COMPACT_ATOMS: atom_id res chain seq x y z
N MET A 1 11.65 24.01 -10.17
CA MET A 1 11.05 22.67 -10.26
C MET A 1 9.94 22.60 -9.23
N SER A 2 8.75 22.14 -9.58
CA SER A 2 7.65 21.94 -8.63
C SER A 2 8.04 20.85 -7.64
N LYS A 3 7.86 21.12 -6.33
CA LYS A 3 8.13 20.12 -5.29
C LYS A 3 7.11 19.00 -5.39
N HIS A 4 7.55 17.75 -5.46
CA HIS A 4 6.67 16.58 -5.47
C HIS A 4 6.54 16.02 -4.05
N ILE A 5 5.32 16.03 -3.53
CA ILE A 5 4.96 15.60 -2.19
C ILE A 5 4.19 14.28 -2.24
N ALA A 6 4.71 13.25 -1.59
CA ALA A 6 4.06 11.95 -1.44
C ALA A 6 3.55 11.76 -0.01
N SER A 7 2.30 11.36 0.15
CA SER A 7 1.72 10.99 1.44
C SER A 7 1.61 9.48 1.61
N ILE A 8 2.00 8.94 2.76
CA ILE A 8 1.96 7.50 3.08
C ILE A 8 1.05 7.25 4.29
N ILE A 9 0.01 6.45 4.08
CA ILE A 9 -0.80 5.87 5.16
C ILE A 9 -0.33 4.43 5.42
N GLY A 10 -0.18 4.06 6.70
CA GLY A 10 0.36 2.75 7.08
C GLY A 10 1.90 2.69 7.01
N ALA A 11 2.57 3.84 7.14
CA ALA A 11 4.02 3.97 7.07
C ALA A 11 4.78 3.07 8.06
N THR A 12 4.22 2.79 9.24
CA THR A 12 4.84 1.90 10.26
C THR A 12 4.67 0.41 9.98
N GLY A 13 3.91 0.05 8.94
CA GLY A 13 3.79 -1.32 8.46
C GLY A 13 5.00 -1.74 7.61
N MET A 14 5.07 -3.04 7.29
CA MET A 14 6.13 -3.62 6.45
C MET A 14 6.29 -2.88 5.11
N ILE A 15 5.23 -2.82 4.30
CA ILE A 15 5.27 -2.12 3.00
C ILE A 15 5.47 -0.62 3.20
N GLY A 16 4.84 -0.01 4.21
CA GLY A 16 5.01 1.40 4.52
C GLY A 16 6.46 1.78 4.88
N THR A 17 7.21 0.89 5.51
CA THR A 17 8.63 1.10 5.83
C THR A 17 9.49 1.02 4.57
N TYR A 18 9.22 0.06 3.68
CA TYR A 18 9.89 0.00 2.38
C TYR A 18 9.52 1.19 1.48
N LEU A 19 8.28 1.65 1.49
CA LEU A 19 7.87 2.86 0.78
C LEU A 19 8.63 4.09 1.26
N GLN A 20 8.82 4.24 2.58
CA GLN A 20 9.66 5.32 3.12
C GLN A 20 11.07 5.25 2.55
N GLN A 21 11.71 4.08 2.60
CA GLN A 21 13.07 3.89 2.06
C GLN A 21 13.13 4.27 0.58
N VAL A 22 12.29 3.65 -0.25
CA VAL A 22 12.26 3.84 -1.71
C VAL A 22 12.01 5.31 -2.06
N LEU A 23 11.02 5.96 -1.44
CA LEU A 23 10.66 7.34 -1.72
C LEU A 23 11.72 8.34 -1.25
N THR A 24 12.42 8.07 -0.14
CA THR A 24 13.49 8.97 0.33
C THR A 24 14.72 8.95 -0.57
N GLU A 25 14.98 7.81 -1.21
CA GLU A 25 16.09 7.60 -2.15
C GLU A 25 15.76 8.08 -3.58
N ASP A 26 14.48 8.24 -3.93
CA ASP A 26 14.07 8.72 -5.26
C ASP A 26 14.20 10.24 -5.37
N PRO A 27 14.96 10.77 -6.34
CA PRO A 27 15.11 12.22 -6.55
C PRO A 27 13.83 12.89 -7.09
N SER A 28 12.87 12.11 -7.60
CA SER A 28 11.58 12.62 -8.11
C SER A 28 10.62 13.05 -7.00
N PHE A 29 10.97 12.84 -5.73
CA PHE A 29 10.17 13.21 -4.56
C PHE A 29 10.98 14.08 -3.60
N ASP A 30 10.40 15.22 -3.22
CA ASP A 30 11.04 16.20 -2.36
C ASP A 30 10.63 16.03 -0.89
N THR A 31 9.37 15.69 -0.64
CA THR A 31 8.80 15.62 0.71
C THR A 31 7.89 14.40 0.86
N ILE A 32 8.15 13.60 1.89
CA ILE A 32 7.44 12.36 2.18
C ILE A 32 6.67 12.54 3.48
N ARG A 33 5.36 12.71 3.40
CA ARG A 33 4.49 12.85 4.57
C ARG A 33 4.07 11.48 5.05
N ILE A 34 4.49 11.09 6.24
CA ILE A 34 4.02 9.86 6.87
C ILE A 34 2.88 10.18 7.84
N LEU A 35 1.72 9.57 7.61
CA LEU A 35 0.56 9.73 8.47
C LEU A 35 0.59 8.65 9.55
N VAL A 36 0.70 9.09 10.81
CA VAL A 36 0.84 8.21 11.96
C VAL A 36 -0.18 8.56 13.03
N ARG A 37 -0.67 7.54 13.73
CA ARG A 37 -1.63 7.70 14.85
C ARG A 37 -0.97 7.88 16.22
N ARG A 38 0.36 7.81 16.27
CA ARG A 38 1.16 7.94 17.50
C ARG A 38 2.43 8.71 17.16
N PRO A 39 2.93 9.58 18.06
CA PRO A 39 4.19 10.27 17.87
C PRO A 39 5.33 9.28 17.59
N MET A 40 6.22 9.64 16.67
CA MET A 40 7.44 8.90 16.41
C MET A 40 8.56 9.84 15.96
N PRO A 41 9.84 9.46 16.15
CA PRO A 41 10.96 10.22 15.64
C PRO A 41 10.89 10.36 14.11
N ARG A 42 11.36 11.50 13.60
CA ARG A 42 11.55 11.71 12.17
C ARG A 42 12.72 10.85 11.69
N PRO A 43 12.51 9.87 10.79
CA PRO A 43 13.57 8.95 10.39
C PRO A 43 14.48 9.50 9.26
N HIS A 44 14.06 10.53 8.53
CA HIS A 44 14.82 11.07 7.39
C HIS A 44 14.53 12.56 7.14
N PRO A 45 15.48 13.36 6.61
CA PRO A 45 15.26 14.77 6.26
C PRO A 45 14.18 15.03 5.22
N LYS A 46 13.92 14.12 4.28
CA LYS A 46 12.75 14.25 3.38
C LYS A 46 11.41 13.93 4.05
N ILE A 47 11.41 13.30 5.23
CA ILE A 47 10.18 12.83 5.87
C ILE A 47 9.58 13.90 6.78
N GLU A 48 8.29 14.18 6.62
CA GLU A 48 7.46 14.93 7.56
C GLU A 48 6.53 13.96 8.29
N VAL A 49 6.56 13.97 9.62
CA VAL A 49 5.65 13.14 10.43
C VAL A 49 4.37 13.93 10.68
N LYS A 50 3.24 13.45 10.15
CA LYS A 50 1.91 14.02 10.40
C LYS A 50 1.19 13.15 11.42
N LEU A 51 0.98 13.67 12.63
CA LEU A 51 0.17 13.01 13.64
C LEU A 51 -1.31 13.21 13.28
N VAL A 52 -2.03 12.11 13.07
CA VAL A 52 -3.39 12.12 12.52
C VAL A 52 -4.31 11.27 13.39
N ASP A 53 -5.48 11.82 13.70
CA ASP A 53 -6.62 11.03 14.16
C ASP A 53 -7.39 10.54 12.93
N PHE A 54 -7.26 9.25 12.61
CA PHE A 54 -7.95 8.65 11.47
C PHE A 54 -9.47 8.55 11.63
N SER A 55 -10.01 8.85 12.82
CA SER A 55 -11.46 8.96 13.03
C SER A 55 -12.00 10.36 12.68
N ASP A 56 -11.12 11.37 12.64
CA ASP A 56 -11.41 12.74 12.23
C ASP A 56 -10.97 12.97 10.77
N LEU A 57 -11.95 13.20 9.90
CA LEU A 57 -11.69 13.38 8.47
C LEU A 57 -10.91 14.66 8.17
N GLU A 58 -11.15 15.74 8.93
CA GLU A 58 -10.42 17.00 8.75
C GLU A 58 -8.95 16.86 9.15
N SER A 59 -8.65 16.09 10.20
CA SER A 59 -7.27 15.73 10.57
C SER A 59 -6.53 15.03 9.42
N VAL A 60 -7.19 14.07 8.74
CA VAL A 60 -6.62 13.37 7.57
C VAL A 60 -6.45 14.33 6.40
N LYS A 61 -7.46 15.16 6.12
CA LYS A 61 -7.47 16.13 5.03
C LYS A 61 -6.31 17.12 5.13
N LEU A 62 -6.15 17.76 6.29
CA LEU A 62 -5.05 18.69 6.55
C LEU A 62 -3.67 18.03 6.43
N ALA A 63 -3.57 16.74 6.78
CA ALA A 63 -2.30 16.01 6.71
C ALA A 63 -1.85 15.70 5.27
N ILE A 64 -2.80 15.50 4.34
CA ILE A 64 -2.51 15.18 2.94
C ILE A 64 -2.62 16.38 1.99
N ASP A 65 -3.16 17.50 2.42
CA ASP A 65 -3.37 18.71 1.60
C ASP A 65 -2.11 19.20 0.88
N GLY A 66 -2.20 19.38 -0.44
CA GLY A 66 -1.06 19.72 -1.32
C GLY A 66 -0.11 18.56 -1.61
N SER A 67 -0.51 17.30 -1.38
CA SER A 67 0.23 16.13 -1.89
C SER A 67 -0.11 15.86 -3.35
N ASP A 68 0.86 15.46 -4.17
CA ASP A 68 0.59 15.06 -5.55
C ASP A 68 0.25 13.57 -5.68
N SER A 69 0.66 12.76 -4.70
CA SER A 69 0.40 11.32 -4.68
C SER A 69 0.13 10.76 -3.29
N LEU A 70 -0.70 9.72 -3.23
CA LEU A 70 -1.03 8.99 -2.03
C LEU A 70 -0.67 7.50 -2.15
N PHE A 71 0.07 7.00 -1.17
CA PHE A 71 0.37 5.59 -0.97
C PHE A 71 -0.37 5.06 0.25
N CYS A 72 -1.25 4.07 0.07
CA CYS A 72 -2.01 3.45 1.16
C CYS A 72 -1.56 2.00 1.39
N ALA A 73 -0.77 1.80 2.43
CA ALA A 73 -0.27 0.50 2.86
C ALA A 73 -0.89 0.04 4.20
N ILE A 74 -2.08 0.55 4.53
CA ILE A 74 -2.75 0.22 5.78
C ILE A 74 -3.45 -1.15 5.70
N GLY A 75 -3.44 -1.83 6.83
CA GLY A 75 -4.15 -3.07 7.02
C GLY A 75 -3.96 -3.59 8.43
N THR A 76 -4.99 -4.27 8.93
CA THR A 76 -4.99 -4.98 10.20
C THR A 76 -5.23 -6.47 9.98
N THR A 77 -5.26 -7.23 11.07
CA THR A 77 -5.62 -8.65 11.04
C THR A 77 -6.62 -8.92 12.15
N GLN A 78 -7.41 -9.98 12.02
CA GLN A 78 -8.38 -10.39 13.04
C GLN A 78 -7.72 -10.55 14.41
N LYS A 79 -6.48 -11.06 14.44
CA LYS A 79 -5.66 -11.17 15.65
C LYS A 79 -5.36 -9.80 16.29
N LYS A 80 -5.01 -8.79 15.49
CA LYS A 80 -4.65 -7.44 16.00
C LYS A 80 -5.86 -6.69 16.55
N VAL A 81 -7.05 -6.93 16.02
CA VAL A 81 -8.31 -6.36 16.54
C VAL A 81 -9.01 -7.27 17.55
N LYS A 82 -8.37 -8.37 17.97
CA LYS A 82 -8.93 -9.35 18.93
C LYS A 82 -10.35 -9.82 18.55
N GLY A 83 -10.60 -9.98 17.25
CA GLY A 83 -11.91 -10.41 16.71
C GLY A 83 -12.95 -9.30 16.56
N ASP A 84 -12.65 -8.05 16.93
CA ASP A 84 -13.54 -6.91 16.72
C ASP A 84 -13.66 -6.59 15.21
N ARG A 85 -14.79 -7.00 14.63
CA ARG A 85 -15.09 -6.77 13.21
C ARG A 85 -15.31 -5.30 12.88
N GLN A 86 -15.86 -4.50 13.79
CA GLN A 86 -16.07 -3.08 13.54
C GLN A 86 -14.74 -2.35 13.50
N ALA A 87 -13.83 -2.65 14.44
CA ALA A 87 -12.47 -2.13 14.40
C ALA A 87 -11.73 -2.59 13.13
N TYR A 88 -11.96 -3.82 12.67
CA TYR A 88 -11.41 -4.28 11.38
C TYR A 88 -11.91 -3.40 10.23
N LEU A 89 -13.22 -3.21 10.10
CA LEU A 89 -13.83 -2.41 9.02
C LEU A 89 -13.35 -0.96 9.07
N LYS A 90 -13.29 -0.35 10.26
CA LYS A 90 -12.75 1.01 10.43
C LYS A 90 -11.34 1.15 9.88
N ILE A 91 -10.48 0.14 10.07
CA ILE A 91 -9.08 0.20 9.64
C ILE A 91 -8.91 -0.16 8.16
N ASP A 92 -9.48 -1.28 7.72
CA ASP A 92 -9.22 -1.83 6.38
C ASP A 92 -10.17 -1.29 5.32
N PHE A 93 -11.30 -0.71 5.69
CA PHE A 93 -12.28 -0.15 4.76
C PHE A 93 -12.43 1.36 4.91
N ASP A 94 -12.80 1.85 6.09
CA ASP A 94 -13.14 3.26 6.25
C ASP A 94 -11.94 4.16 5.96
N ILE A 95 -10.75 3.86 6.51
CA ILE A 95 -9.55 4.69 6.29
C ILE A 95 -9.19 4.78 4.80
N PRO A 96 -8.98 3.67 4.06
CA PRO A 96 -8.67 3.76 2.63
C PRO A 96 -9.73 4.48 1.79
N VAL A 97 -11.01 4.17 2.01
CA VAL A 97 -12.11 4.72 1.19
C VAL A 97 -12.31 6.21 1.46
N LYS A 98 -12.29 6.62 2.74
CA LYS A 98 -12.38 8.04 3.10
C LYS A 98 -11.18 8.83 2.60
N THR A 99 -9.98 8.26 2.63
CA THR A 99 -8.79 8.94 2.10
C THR A 99 -8.87 9.09 0.57
N ALA A 100 -9.38 8.09 -0.15
CA ALA A 100 -9.59 8.20 -1.60
C ALA A 100 -10.54 9.35 -1.97
N ARG A 101 -11.61 9.55 -1.18
CA ARG A 101 -12.51 10.71 -1.34
C ARG A 101 -11.78 12.04 -1.14
N LEU A 102 -10.96 12.12 -0.10
CA LEU A 102 -10.13 13.31 0.16
C LEU A 102 -9.11 13.56 -0.95
N CYS A 103 -8.54 12.50 -1.54
CA CYS A 103 -7.67 12.65 -2.72
C CYS A 103 -8.40 13.38 -3.84
N LYS A 104 -9.66 12.99 -4.12
CA LYS A 104 -10.45 13.70 -5.11
C LYS A 104 -10.70 15.17 -4.72
N GLU A 105 -11.12 15.40 -3.49
CA GLU A 105 -11.44 16.75 -2.98
C GLU A 105 -10.24 17.70 -3.07
N LEU A 106 -9.04 17.20 -2.81
CA LEU A 106 -7.79 17.96 -2.76
C LEU A 106 -7.02 17.97 -4.08
N GLY A 107 -7.53 17.34 -5.14
CA GLY A 107 -6.85 17.25 -6.44
C GLY A 107 -5.60 16.36 -6.44
N ILE A 108 -5.54 15.36 -5.56
CA ILE A 108 -4.49 14.34 -5.53
C ILE A 108 -4.82 13.29 -6.60
N ASP A 109 -4.16 13.41 -7.74
CA ASP A 109 -4.54 12.67 -8.95
C ASP A 109 -3.97 11.25 -9.04
N ARG A 110 -3.08 10.85 -8.12
CA ARG A 110 -2.41 9.54 -8.15
C ARG A 110 -2.51 8.82 -6.82
N MET A 111 -3.10 7.63 -6.82
CA MET A 111 -3.25 6.79 -5.64
C MET A 111 -2.76 5.37 -5.90
N ALA A 112 -1.88 4.87 -5.04
CA ALA A 112 -1.46 3.47 -5.01
C ALA A 112 -1.83 2.82 -3.68
N ILE A 113 -2.46 1.64 -3.71
CA ILE A 113 -2.96 0.97 -2.51
C ILE A 113 -2.61 -0.52 -2.50
N VAL A 114 -2.23 -1.03 -1.33
CA VAL A 114 -2.02 -2.45 -1.09
C VAL A 114 -3.36 -3.15 -0.82
N SER A 115 -3.76 -4.00 -1.75
CA SER A 115 -4.87 -4.93 -1.67
C SER A 115 -4.36 -6.36 -1.44
N ALA A 116 -4.99 -7.37 -2.05
CA ALA A 116 -4.61 -8.77 -1.94
C ALA A 116 -4.97 -9.56 -3.20
N VAL A 117 -4.19 -10.59 -3.51
CA VAL A 117 -4.51 -11.53 -4.58
C VAL A 117 -5.90 -12.14 -4.35
N GLY A 118 -6.76 -12.06 -5.38
CA GLY A 118 -8.13 -12.59 -5.30
C GLY A 118 -9.11 -11.72 -4.51
N ALA A 119 -8.78 -10.45 -4.24
CA ALA A 119 -9.75 -9.46 -3.79
C ALA A 119 -10.99 -9.47 -4.70
N ASN A 120 -12.16 -9.70 -4.12
CA ASN A 120 -13.42 -9.84 -4.84
C ASN A 120 -14.59 -9.68 -3.87
N SER A 121 -15.43 -8.66 -4.07
CA SER A 121 -16.58 -8.32 -3.21
C SER A 121 -17.66 -9.41 -3.14
N ARG A 122 -17.61 -10.40 -4.03
CA ARG A 122 -18.49 -11.58 -4.04
C ARG A 122 -17.87 -12.81 -3.38
N SER A 123 -16.65 -12.71 -2.86
CA SER A 123 -15.96 -13.84 -2.21
C SER A 123 -16.68 -14.32 -0.94
N ARG A 124 -16.66 -15.63 -0.68
CA ARG A 124 -17.09 -16.22 0.60
C ARG A 124 -16.05 -16.03 1.71
N ASN A 125 -14.79 -15.75 1.36
CA ASN A 125 -13.74 -15.46 2.33
C ASN A 125 -13.85 -14.00 2.79
N PHE A 126 -14.11 -13.76 4.08
CA PHE A 126 -14.29 -12.41 4.64
C PHE A 126 -13.18 -11.43 4.25
N TYR A 127 -11.91 -11.86 4.30
CA TYR A 127 -10.77 -10.98 3.99
C TYR A 127 -10.76 -10.57 2.52
N LEU A 128 -10.93 -11.53 1.60
CA LEU A 128 -10.97 -11.26 0.16
C LEU A 128 -12.21 -10.48 -0.24
N LYS A 129 -13.35 -10.75 0.43
CA LYS A 129 -14.59 -10.00 0.28
C LYS A 129 -14.40 -8.54 0.66
N LEU A 130 -13.79 -8.29 1.83
CA LEU A 130 -13.51 -6.94 2.30
C LEU A 130 -12.55 -6.20 1.38
N LYS A 131 -11.42 -6.80 1.00
CA LYS A 131 -10.49 -6.16 0.06
C LYS A 131 -11.17 -5.85 -1.29
N GLY A 132 -12.02 -6.74 -1.79
CA GLY A 132 -12.81 -6.46 -2.99
C GLY A 132 -13.77 -5.28 -2.81
N HIS A 133 -14.48 -5.20 -1.68
CA HIS A 133 -15.32 -4.03 -1.39
C HIS A 133 -14.54 -2.72 -1.30
N VAL A 134 -13.31 -2.75 -0.78
CA VAL A 134 -12.41 -1.58 -0.78
C VAL A 134 -12.04 -1.17 -2.19
N GLU A 135 -11.65 -2.12 -3.04
CA GLU A 135 -11.33 -1.83 -4.44
C GLU A 135 -12.53 -1.26 -5.19
N ASP A 136 -13.71 -1.86 -5.01
CA ASP A 136 -14.95 -1.41 -5.64
C ASP A 136 -15.29 0.02 -5.20
N ALA A 137 -15.22 0.32 -3.90
CA ALA A 137 -15.53 1.64 -3.37
C ALA A 137 -14.54 2.72 -3.85
N ILE A 138 -13.23 2.43 -3.81
CA ILE A 138 -12.20 3.37 -4.29
C ILE A 138 -12.30 3.56 -5.81
N SER A 139 -12.68 2.53 -6.56
CA SER A 139 -12.85 2.61 -8.02
C SER A 139 -13.97 3.56 -8.46
N LEU A 140 -14.88 3.94 -7.56
CA LEU A 140 -15.93 4.93 -7.83
C LEU A 140 -15.45 6.38 -7.64
N GLU A 141 -14.31 6.58 -6.97
CA GLU A 141 -13.76 7.91 -6.74
C GLU A 141 -13.04 8.39 -8.02
N PRO A 142 -13.34 9.60 -8.53
CA PRO A 142 -12.82 10.08 -9.82
C PRO A 142 -11.38 10.64 -9.72
N ILE A 143 -10.47 9.80 -9.22
CA ILE A 143 -9.02 10.01 -9.18
C ILE A 143 -8.44 9.63 -10.54
N ALA A 144 -7.55 10.44 -11.11
CA ALA A 144 -7.05 10.24 -12.47
C ALA A 144 -6.32 8.90 -12.66
N SER A 145 -5.57 8.44 -11.64
CA SER A 145 -4.74 7.25 -11.69
C SER A 145 -4.84 6.45 -10.39
N ILE A 146 -5.46 5.26 -10.43
CA ILE A 146 -5.63 4.37 -9.27
C ILE A 146 -4.91 3.05 -9.52
N HIS A 147 -4.03 2.66 -8.59
CA HIS A 147 -3.21 1.46 -8.69
C HIS A 147 -3.44 0.52 -7.51
N PHE A 148 -4.10 -0.61 -7.75
CA PHE A 148 -4.31 -1.67 -6.77
C PHE A 148 -3.22 -2.72 -6.87
N PHE A 149 -2.45 -2.90 -5.80
CA PHE A 149 -1.43 -3.94 -5.70
C PHE A 149 -2.02 -5.14 -5.00
N GLN A 150 -2.09 -6.29 -5.68
CA GLN A 150 -2.71 -7.52 -5.18
C GLN A 150 -1.65 -8.59 -4.92
N PRO A 151 -0.71 -8.38 -3.95
CA PRO A 151 0.27 -9.40 -3.59
C PRO A 151 -0.42 -10.58 -2.90
N SER A 152 0.27 -11.72 -2.89
CA SER A 152 -0.16 -12.91 -2.14
C SER A 152 0.45 -12.91 -0.74
N ILE A 153 1.53 -13.67 -0.54
CA ILE A 153 2.33 -13.74 0.68
C ILE A 153 3.46 -12.73 0.55
N LEU A 154 3.55 -11.81 1.51
CA LEU A 154 4.65 -10.85 1.59
C LEU A 154 5.81 -11.43 2.40
N LEU A 155 7.00 -11.41 1.80
CA LEU A 155 8.28 -11.70 2.42
C LEU A 155 8.96 -10.39 2.88
N GLY A 156 9.87 -10.50 3.84
CA GLY A 156 10.63 -9.38 4.40
C GLY A 156 10.58 -9.33 5.93
N ASN A 157 11.44 -8.51 6.52
CA ASN A 157 11.59 -8.42 7.98
C ASN A 157 10.35 -7.77 8.61
N ARG A 158 9.54 -8.57 9.31
CA ARG A 158 8.54 -8.06 10.26
C ARG A 158 9.18 -7.97 11.63
N GLN A 159 8.94 -6.89 12.38
CA GLN A 159 9.35 -6.83 13.79
C GLN A 159 8.71 -7.95 14.63
N GLU A 160 7.55 -8.47 14.21
CA GLU A 160 6.96 -9.69 14.78
C GLU A 160 7.56 -10.94 14.12
N LYS A 161 8.57 -11.54 14.75
CA LYS A 161 9.06 -12.88 14.41
C LYS A 161 7.90 -13.87 14.48
N ARG A 162 7.40 -14.33 13.34
CA ARG A 162 6.57 -15.54 13.32
C ARG A 162 7.53 -16.73 13.41
N PRO A 163 7.46 -17.60 14.43
CA PRO A 163 8.36 -18.75 14.59
C PRO A 163 8.23 -19.82 13.48
N MET A 164 7.56 -19.52 12.37
CA MET A 164 7.44 -20.36 11.17
C MET A 164 8.25 -19.81 9.96
N GLU A 165 8.98 -18.70 10.10
CA GLU A 165 9.65 -18.03 8.97
C GLU A 165 10.63 -18.91 8.19
N LYS A 166 11.45 -19.74 8.87
CA LYS A 166 12.42 -20.59 8.16
C LYS A 166 11.76 -21.76 7.41
N PHE A 167 10.68 -22.32 7.95
CA PHE A 167 10.00 -23.46 7.35
C PHE A 167 9.10 -23.03 6.18
N ALA A 168 8.38 -21.91 6.34
CA ALA A 168 7.55 -21.33 5.28
C ALA A 168 8.41 -20.80 4.12
N GLN A 169 9.53 -20.13 4.37
CA GLN A 169 10.45 -19.68 3.30
C GLN A 169 11.03 -20.86 2.52
N ARG A 170 11.38 -21.95 3.21
CA ARG A 170 11.91 -23.17 2.57
C ARG A 170 10.84 -23.86 1.72
N MET A 171 9.64 -24.04 2.26
CA MET A 171 8.49 -24.62 1.53
C MET A 171 8.10 -23.78 0.31
N VAL A 172 7.99 -22.45 0.46
CA VAL A 172 7.65 -21.53 -0.64
C VAL A 172 8.67 -21.65 -1.78
N ARG A 173 9.97 -21.80 -1.47
CA ARG A 173 11.02 -21.97 -2.48
C ARG A 173 10.88 -23.28 -3.29
N PHE A 174 10.37 -24.35 -2.68
CA PHE A 174 10.10 -25.62 -3.36
C PHE A 174 8.79 -25.63 -4.15
N VAL A 175 7.79 -24.85 -3.74
CA VAL A 175 6.48 -24.80 -4.44
C VAL A 175 6.48 -23.75 -5.56
N HIS A 176 7.35 -22.73 -5.50
CA HIS A 176 7.48 -21.68 -6.53
C HIS A 176 7.64 -22.22 -7.96
N PRO A 177 8.49 -23.23 -8.25
CA PRO A 177 8.65 -23.78 -9.60
C PRO A 177 7.39 -24.49 -10.12
N LEU A 178 6.56 -25.02 -9.21
CA LEU A 178 5.32 -25.75 -9.54
C LEU A 178 4.15 -24.79 -9.82
N MET A 179 4.20 -23.56 -9.32
CA MET A 179 3.13 -22.57 -9.50
C MET A 179 3.30 -21.81 -10.82
N GLN A 180 3.09 -22.49 -11.95
CA GLN A 180 3.19 -21.92 -13.30
C GLN A 180 1.84 -21.42 -13.83
N GLY A 181 1.85 -20.67 -14.94
CA GLY A 181 0.63 -20.13 -15.57
C GLY A 181 -0.22 -19.29 -14.60
N ALA A 182 -1.52 -19.59 -14.54
CA ALA A 182 -2.50 -18.88 -13.71
C ALA A 182 -2.20 -18.92 -12.19
N LEU A 183 -1.35 -19.84 -11.73
CA LEU A 183 -0.97 -19.97 -10.32
C LEU A 183 0.15 -19.00 -9.91
N ARG A 184 0.85 -18.37 -10.86
CA ARG A 184 1.96 -17.45 -10.57
C ARG A 184 1.54 -16.30 -9.65
N LYS A 185 0.30 -15.82 -9.76
CA LYS A 185 -0.24 -14.73 -8.90
C LYS A 185 -0.22 -15.04 -7.40
N TYR A 186 -0.15 -16.30 -7.01
CA TYR A 186 -0.11 -16.74 -5.61
C TYR A 186 1.31 -16.97 -5.08
N ARG A 187 2.34 -16.67 -5.88
CA ARG A 187 3.74 -16.76 -5.44
C ARG A 187 4.05 -15.65 -4.44
N ALA A 188 4.86 -15.98 -3.44
CA ALA A 188 5.32 -15.01 -2.47
C ALA A 188 6.21 -13.95 -3.13
N ILE A 189 6.15 -12.73 -2.63
CA ILE A 189 6.82 -11.56 -3.18
C ILE A 189 7.48 -10.74 -2.07
N GLU A 190 8.64 -10.15 -2.34
CA GLU A 190 9.33 -9.33 -1.34
C GLU A 190 8.59 -8.01 -1.13
N GLY A 191 8.50 -7.55 0.12
CA GLY A 191 7.82 -6.30 0.45
C GLY A 191 8.47 -5.09 -0.22
N LEU A 192 9.79 -5.13 -0.44
CA LEU A 192 10.53 -4.10 -1.16
C LEU A 192 10.11 -4.03 -2.64
N GLU A 193 9.94 -5.17 -3.32
CA GLU A 193 9.49 -5.21 -4.72
C GLU A 193 8.09 -4.59 -4.85
N VAL A 194 7.19 -4.86 -3.90
CA VAL A 194 5.86 -4.23 -3.89
C VAL A 194 5.98 -2.71 -3.73
N ALA A 195 6.83 -2.22 -2.82
CA ALA A 195 7.05 -0.78 -2.62
C ALA A 195 7.64 -0.11 -3.88
N GLN A 196 8.66 -0.71 -4.50
CA GLN A 196 9.25 -0.21 -5.75
C GLN A 196 8.22 -0.15 -6.88
N ALA A 197 7.41 -1.20 -7.02
CA ALA A 197 6.35 -1.24 -8.02
C ALA A 197 5.27 -0.17 -7.78
N MET A 198 4.90 0.07 -6.52
CA MET A 198 3.98 1.14 -6.12
C MET A 198 4.52 2.50 -6.56
N VAL A 199 5.76 2.83 -6.18
CA VAL A 199 6.39 4.11 -6.55
C VAL A 199 6.48 4.26 -8.07
N GLN A 200 6.92 3.20 -8.77
CA GLN A 200 7.01 3.22 -10.22
C GLN A 200 5.65 3.44 -10.90
N SER A 201 4.57 2.82 -10.41
CA SER A 201 3.23 3.02 -10.98
C SER A 201 2.76 4.47 -10.88
N VAL A 202 3.03 5.13 -9.74
CA VAL A 202 2.70 6.53 -9.51
C VAL A 202 3.56 7.45 -10.39
N LYS A 203 4.83 7.11 -10.62
CA LYS A 203 5.70 7.87 -11.54
C LYS A 203 5.21 7.80 -12.98
N LEU A 204 4.82 6.61 -13.43
CA LEU A 204 4.24 6.40 -14.77
C LEU A 204 2.90 7.11 -14.93
N GLY A 205 2.08 7.16 -13.86
CA GLY A 205 0.83 7.93 -13.83
C GLY A 205 -0.17 7.53 -14.91
N LEU A 206 -0.20 6.24 -15.28
CA LEU A 206 -1.09 5.74 -16.33
C LEU A 206 -2.55 5.98 -15.94
N PRO A 207 -3.34 6.72 -16.73
CA PRO A 207 -4.70 7.07 -16.35
C PRO A 207 -5.59 5.83 -16.21
N GLY A 208 -6.62 5.95 -15.37
CA GLY A 208 -7.59 4.91 -15.10
C GLY A 208 -7.23 4.00 -13.92
N ILE A 209 -7.85 2.83 -13.89
CA ILE A 209 -7.80 1.90 -12.76
C ILE A 209 -7.00 0.66 -13.15
N HIS A 210 -5.92 0.41 -12.43
CA HIS A 210 -4.98 -0.69 -12.70
C HIS A 210 -4.92 -1.66 -11.52
N ARG A 211 -4.85 -2.96 -11.82
CA ARG A 211 -4.71 -4.03 -10.82
C ARG A 211 -3.48 -4.85 -11.15
N TYR A 212 -2.53 -4.91 -10.21
CA TYR A 212 -1.25 -5.57 -10.41
C TYR A 212 -1.15 -6.81 -9.53
N THR A 213 -0.91 -7.95 -10.17
CA THR A 213 -0.64 -9.21 -9.47
C THR A 213 0.86 -9.55 -9.55
N TYR A 214 1.28 -10.67 -8.97
CA TYR A 214 2.69 -11.07 -8.85
C TYR A 214 3.59 -10.68 -10.02
N THR A 215 3.26 -11.11 -11.25
CA THR A 215 4.11 -10.86 -12.42
C THR A 215 4.15 -9.38 -12.83
N ASP A 216 3.05 -8.65 -12.66
CA ASP A 216 2.99 -7.23 -12.98
C ASP A 216 3.80 -6.42 -11.97
N ILE A 217 3.71 -6.79 -10.69
CA ILE A 217 4.48 -6.18 -9.60
C ILE A 217 5.98 -6.38 -9.85
N GLN A 218 6.41 -7.61 -10.19
CA GLN A 218 7.82 -7.86 -10.49
C GLN A 218 8.33 -7.04 -11.69
N LYS A 219 7.53 -6.92 -12.75
CA LYS A 219 7.90 -6.12 -13.92
C LYS A 219 8.03 -4.64 -13.58
N LEU A 220 7.07 -4.09 -12.83
CA LEU A 220 7.12 -2.70 -12.38
C LEU A 220 8.34 -2.47 -11.45
N ALA A 221 8.57 -3.36 -10.49
CA ALA A 221 9.71 -3.28 -9.58
C ALA A 221 11.05 -3.34 -10.34
N ALA A 222 11.18 -4.22 -11.33
CA ALA A 222 12.39 -4.32 -12.16
C ALA A 222 12.62 -3.07 -13.03
N SER A 223 11.55 -2.37 -13.41
CA SER A 223 11.62 -1.11 -14.15
C SER A 223 11.85 0.12 -13.27
N TYR A 224 11.81 -0.04 -11.95
CA TYR A 224 12.15 1.02 -11.01
C TYR A 224 13.66 1.25 -11.04
N GLN A 225 14.09 2.14 -11.93
CA GLN A 225 15.45 2.66 -11.93
C GLN A 225 15.48 3.88 -11.01
N THR A 226 16.29 3.81 -9.96
CA THR A 226 16.75 5.02 -9.29
C THR A 226 17.57 5.76 -10.33
N THR A 227 17.04 6.84 -10.88
CA THR A 227 17.81 7.73 -11.76
C THR A 227 18.94 8.29 -10.89
N LEU A 228 20.12 7.67 -10.98
CA LEU A 228 21.37 8.21 -10.42
C LEU A 228 21.87 9.33 -11.33
#